data_AF-A0A1G3BG52-F1
#
_entry.id   AF-A0A1G3BG52-F1
#
_cell.length_a   1.000
_cell.length_b   1.000
_cell.length_c   1.000
_cell.angle_alpha   90.00
_cell.angle_beta   90.00
_cell.angle_gamma   90.00
#
_symmetry.space_group_name_H-M   'P 1'
#
loop_
_entity.id
_entity.type
_entity.pdbx_description
1 polymer ?
#
loop_
_entity_poly.entity_id
_entity_poly.type
_entity_poly.pdbx_seq_one_letter_code
_entity_poly.pdbx_strand_id
1 'polypeptide(L)'
;MTPAILEVKKKGGRVETICELEVALQSFSEAVEAHEYLEIDGDVEGDGLSTHCLTVLDHEKKVAHNITLEAILTQELAALIKALETGVKNPLYGVTRIVGYYSRISNWNKSKLGELRDRHKGNYSVRAVA
;
A
#
# COMPACT_ATOMS: atom_id res chain seq x y z
N MET A 1 9.52 -22.19 6.67
CA MET A 1 8.69 -22.32 5.44
C MET A 1 8.36 -20.89 5.01
N THR A 2 9.20 -20.33 4.14
CA THR A 2 9.20 -18.93 3.70
C THR A 2 8.04 -18.70 2.73
N PRO A 3 7.17 -17.69 2.91
CA PRO A 3 6.21 -17.34 1.89
C PRO A 3 6.97 -16.69 0.73
N ALA A 4 6.65 -17.15 -0.48
CA ALA A 4 7.20 -16.68 -1.73
C ALA A 4 7.01 -15.15 -1.85
N ILE A 5 8.14 -14.44 -1.93
CA ILE A 5 8.18 -13.10 -2.50
C ILE A 5 7.66 -13.25 -3.93
N LEU A 6 6.61 -12.50 -4.27
CA LEU A 6 6.12 -12.38 -5.63
C LEU A 6 7.30 -12.01 -6.52
N GLU A 7 7.81 -12.96 -7.31
CA GLU A 7 8.72 -12.68 -8.41
C GLU A 7 7.96 -11.82 -9.41
N VAL A 8 8.18 -10.51 -9.33
CA VAL A 8 7.86 -9.61 -10.43
C VAL A 8 8.76 -10.04 -11.58
N LYS A 9 8.19 -10.80 -12.53
CA LYS A 9 8.86 -11.14 -13.79
C LYS A 9 9.18 -9.84 -14.52
N LYS A 10 10.42 -9.36 -14.39
CA LYS A 10 10.91 -8.20 -15.12
C LYS A 10 11.14 -8.59 -16.58
N LYS A 11 10.06 -8.56 -17.38
CA LYS A 11 10.16 -8.47 -18.84
C LYS A 11 10.10 -6.99 -19.17
N GLY A 12 11.20 -6.43 -19.66
CA GLY A 12 11.24 -5.01 -19.99
C GLY A 12 12.56 -4.61 -20.61
N GLY A 13 12.59 -4.37 -21.92
CA GLY A 13 13.67 -3.60 -22.54
C GLY A 13 13.68 -2.16 -22.01
N ARG A 14 14.80 -1.44 -22.18
CA ARG A 14 14.95 -0.03 -21.70
C ARG A 14 13.81 0.89 -22.14
N VAL A 15 13.21 0.64 -23.30
CA VAL A 15 12.11 1.43 -23.87
C VAL A 15 10.77 1.11 -23.22
N GLU A 16 10.51 -0.16 -22.87
CA GLU A 16 9.25 -0.57 -22.22
C GLU A 16 9.13 0.05 -20.82
N THR A 17 10.24 0.10 -20.06
CA THR A 17 10.26 0.70 -18.73
C THR A 17 10.01 2.22 -18.73
N ILE A 18 10.39 2.93 -19.80
CA ILE A 18 10.14 4.37 -19.92
C ILE A 18 8.64 4.62 -20.12
N CYS A 19 8.00 3.87 -21.01
CA CYS A 19 6.56 3.98 -21.26
C CYS A 19 5.74 3.65 -20.01
N GLU A 20 6.11 2.58 -19.29
CA GLU A 20 5.44 2.21 -18.03
C GLU A 20 5.56 3.32 -16.97
N LEU A 21 6.72 3.95 -16.86
CA LEU A 21 6.96 5.04 -15.92
C LEU A 21 6.16 6.30 -16.28
N GLU A 22 6.13 6.67 -17.56
CA GLU A 22 5.34 7.82 -18.04
C GLU A 22 3.86 7.64 -17.74
N VAL A 23 3.30 6.45 -18.00
CA VAL A 23 1.90 6.14 -17.69
C VAL A 23 1.63 6.19 -16.18
N ALA A 24 2.53 5.65 -15.36
CA ALA A 24 2.41 5.69 -13.92
C ALA A 24 2.46 7.12 -13.37
N LEU A 25 3.37 7.95 -13.88
CA LEU A 25 3.49 9.36 -13.51
C LEU A 25 2.27 10.18 -13.91
N GLN A 26 1.75 9.96 -15.12
CA GLN A 26 0.54 10.63 -15.59
C GLN A 26 -0.66 10.29 -14.69
N SER A 27 -0.85 9.00 -14.39
CA SER A 27 -1.93 8.54 -13.51
C SER A 27 -1.79 9.11 -12.09
N PHE A 28 -0.56 9.22 -11.60
CA PHE A 28 -0.27 9.80 -10.30
C PHE A 28 -0.54 11.31 -10.27
N SER A 29 -0.12 12.07 -11.30
CA SER A 29 -0.38 13.51 -11.41
C SER A 29 -1.87 13.80 -11.41
N GLU A 30 -2.64 13.09 -12.24
CA GLU A 30 -4.10 13.26 -12.31
C GLU A 30 -4.78 12.98 -10.98
N ALA A 31 -4.31 11.97 -10.23
CA ALA A 31 -4.86 11.65 -8.93
C ALA A 31 -4.55 12.71 -7.86
N VAL A 32 -3.36 13.32 -7.90
CA VAL A 32 -3.00 14.42 -6.99
C VAL A 32 -3.75 15.70 -7.36
N GLU A 33 -3.86 16.04 -8.64
CA GLU A 33 -4.60 17.22 -9.12
C GLU A 33 -6.10 17.14 -8.82
N ALA A 34 -6.68 15.94 -8.85
CA ALA A 34 -8.07 15.71 -8.50
C ALA A 34 -8.35 15.78 -6.98
N HIS A 35 -7.30 15.83 -6.16
CA HIS A 35 -7.39 15.76 -4.71
C HIS A 35 -7.49 17.17 -4.08
N GLU A 36 -8.30 17.32 -3.02
CA GLU A 36 -8.68 18.65 -2.49
C GLU A 36 -7.51 19.43 -1.87
N TYR A 37 -6.57 18.73 -1.21
CA TYR A 37 -5.51 19.36 -0.41
C TYR A 37 -4.09 18.87 -0.73
N LEU A 38 -3.91 18.09 -1.81
CA LEU A 38 -2.59 17.61 -2.23
C LEU A 38 -2.14 18.40 -3.47
N GLU A 39 -0.84 18.71 -3.56
CA GLU A 39 -0.24 19.42 -4.69
C GLU A 39 1.17 18.90 -4.97
N ILE A 40 1.52 18.72 -6.24
CA ILE A 40 2.90 18.43 -6.64
C ILE A 40 3.68 19.75 -6.74
N ASP A 41 4.68 19.94 -5.89
CA ASP A 41 5.48 21.17 -5.81
C ASP A 41 6.72 21.13 -6.72
N GLY A 42 7.32 19.95 -6.88
CA GLY A 42 8.49 19.76 -7.73
C GLY A 42 9.15 18.40 -7.53
N ASP A 43 10.38 18.27 -8.01
CA ASP A 43 11.19 17.07 -7.86
C ASP A 43 12.52 17.35 -7.14
N VAL A 44 13.10 16.26 -6.63
CA VAL A 44 14.44 16.21 -6.08
C VAL A 44 15.24 15.27 -6.98
N GLU A 45 16.20 15.84 -7.71
CA GLU A 45 17.07 15.08 -8.60
C GLU A 45 17.77 13.95 -7.86
N GLY A 46 17.85 12.80 -8.51
CA GLY A 46 18.56 11.63 -8.03
C GLY A 46 19.05 10.77 -9.19
N ASP A 47 20.12 10.02 -8.95
CA ASP A 47 20.82 9.23 -9.97
C ASP A 47 20.03 8.00 -10.48
N GLY A 48 18.85 7.72 -9.92
CA GLY A 48 18.02 6.58 -10.31
C GLY A 48 16.60 6.64 -9.75
N LEU A 49 15.76 5.66 -10.12
CA LEU A 49 14.33 5.64 -9.77
C LEU A 49 14.06 5.58 -8.26
N SER A 50 14.97 4.98 -7.50
CA SER A 50 14.86 4.86 -6.04
C SER A 50 15.33 6.10 -5.28
N THR A 51 16.04 7.02 -5.95
CA THR A 51 16.61 8.22 -5.34
C THR A 51 15.97 9.50 -5.85
N HIS A 52 15.54 9.53 -7.12
CA HIS A 52 14.79 10.64 -7.68
C HIS A 52 13.38 10.65 -7.08
N CYS A 53 12.98 11.79 -6.51
CA CYS A 53 11.73 11.91 -5.77
C CYS A 53 10.87 13.05 -6.29
N LEU A 54 9.55 12.88 -6.28
CA LEU A 54 8.59 13.98 -6.36
C LEU A 54 8.25 14.47 -4.95
N THR A 55 8.16 15.78 -4.80
CA THR A 55 7.72 16.47 -3.59
C THR A 55 6.24 16.78 -3.71
N VAL A 56 5.45 16.21 -2.81
CA VAL A 56 4.01 16.44 -2.72
C VAL A 56 3.71 17.19 -1.42
N LEU A 57 3.02 18.31 -1.52
CA LEU A 57 2.54 19.10 -0.40
C LEU A 57 1.18 18.62 0.04
N ASP A 58 1.02 18.47 1.35
CA ASP A 58 -0.26 18.32 2.03
C ASP A 58 -0.61 19.64 2.71
N HIS A 59 -1.55 20.36 2.12
CA HIS A 59 -1.99 21.68 2.58
C HIS A 59 -2.87 21.62 3.83
N GLU A 60 -3.48 20.47 4.13
CA GLU A 60 -4.29 20.27 5.34
C GLU A 60 -3.38 20.11 6.56
N LYS A 61 -2.38 19.22 6.46
CA LYS A 61 -1.44 18.93 7.56
C LYS A 61 -0.23 19.86 7.59
N LYS A 62 -0.03 20.69 6.57
CA LYS A 62 1.16 21.57 6.39
C LYS A 62 2.47 20.78 6.41
N VAL A 63 2.50 19.66 5.69
CA VAL A 63 3.67 18.79 5.57
C VAL A 63 4.01 18.54 4.11
N ALA A 64 5.29 18.25 3.85
CA ALA A 64 5.76 17.83 2.54
C ALA A 64 6.15 16.34 2.57
N HIS A 65 5.89 15.64 1.48
CA HIS A 65 6.17 14.22 1.31
C HIS A 65 7.03 14.00 0.07
N ASN A 66 8.18 13.35 0.26
CA ASN A 66 9.01 12.90 -0.84
C ASN A 66 8.62 11.47 -1.22
N ILE A 67 8.32 11.25 -2.49
CA ILE A 67 7.89 9.98 -3.06
C ILE A 67 8.84 9.61 -4.19
N THR A 68 9.47 8.44 -4.13
CA THR A 68 10.41 8.01 -5.17
C THR A 68 9.69 7.61 -6.44
N LEU A 69 10.34 7.78 -7.60
CA LEU A 69 9.79 7.30 -8.88
C LEU A 69 9.55 5.79 -8.87
N GLU A 70 10.39 5.02 -8.19
CA GLU A 70 10.19 3.58 -7.97
C GLU A 70 8.89 3.30 -7.21
N ALA A 71 8.54 4.09 -6.19
CA ALA A 71 7.30 3.89 -5.46
C ALA A 71 6.08 4.14 -6.35
N ILE A 72 6.12 5.20 -7.18
CA ILE A 72 5.05 5.51 -8.15
C ILE A 72 4.89 4.38 -9.18
N LEU A 73 6.00 3.82 -9.65
CA LEU A 73 5.98 2.75 -10.65
C LEU A 73 5.52 1.40 -10.08
N THR A 74 5.87 1.09 -8.83
CA THR A 74 5.70 -0.27 -8.27
C THR A 74 4.50 -0.43 -7.36
N GLN A 75 4.04 0.65 -6.71
CA GLN A 75 2.93 0.61 -5.78
C GLN A 75 1.59 0.85 -6.47
N GLU A 76 0.52 0.42 -5.82
CA GLU A 76 -0.84 0.67 -6.30
C GLU A 76 -1.24 2.12 -6.01
N LEU A 77 -1.86 2.78 -7.01
CA LEU A 77 -2.14 4.22 -6.97
C LEU A 77 -3.03 4.62 -5.78
N ALA A 78 -4.11 3.89 -5.51
CA ALA A 78 -5.00 4.22 -4.41
C ALA A 78 -4.31 4.05 -3.05
N ALA A 79 -3.47 3.03 -2.89
CA ALA A 79 -2.66 2.85 -1.69
C ALA A 79 -1.65 4.00 -1.49
N LEU A 80 -1.05 4.50 -2.58
CA LEU A 80 -0.10 5.61 -2.52
C LEU A 80 -0.79 6.93 -2.12
N ILE A 81 -1.92 7.27 -2.75
CA ILE A 81 -2.71 8.46 -2.37
C ILE A 81 -3.15 8.36 -0.91
N LYS A 82 -3.68 7.21 -0.49
CA LYS A 82 -4.06 6.98 0.91
C LYS A 82 -2.88 7.10 1.88
N ALA A 83 -1.68 6.72 1.46
CA ALA A 83 -0.48 6.89 2.28
C ALA A 83 -0.14 8.37 2.48
N LEU A 84 -0.40 9.24 1.49
CA LEU A 84 -0.25 10.70 1.60
C LEU A 84 -1.33 11.29 2.51
N GLU A 85 -2.60 10.92 2.30
CA GLU A 85 -3.74 11.35 3.12
C GLU A 85 -3.59 10.97 4.59
N THR A 86 -3.02 9.79 4.88
CA THR A 86 -2.92 9.29 6.27
C THR A 86 -1.55 9.53 6.90
N GLY A 87 -0.53 9.83 6.09
CA GLY A 87 0.87 9.81 6.49
C GLY A 87 1.42 8.41 6.80
N VAL A 88 0.61 7.36 6.64
CA VAL A 88 1.00 5.97 6.94
C VAL A 88 1.62 5.35 5.70
N LYS A 89 2.96 5.27 5.69
CA LYS A 89 3.73 4.78 4.54
C LYS A 89 3.89 3.25 4.50
N ASN A 90 3.60 2.57 5.61
CA ASN A 90 3.81 1.13 5.73
C ASN A 90 2.45 0.41 5.76
N PRO A 91 2.29 -0.69 5.01
CA PRO A 91 1.08 -1.49 5.09
C PRO A 91 0.87 -1.99 6.52
N LEU A 92 -0.29 -1.67 7.09
CA LEU A 92 -0.65 -2.09 8.44
C LEU A 92 -1.12 -3.54 8.43
N TYR A 93 -0.56 -4.36 9.33
CA TYR A 93 -1.07 -5.70 9.57
C TYR A 93 -2.23 -5.65 10.55
N GLY A 94 -3.35 -6.27 10.21
CA GLY A 94 -4.44 -6.49 11.16
C GLY A 94 -4.00 -7.39 12.32
N VAL A 95 -4.22 -6.93 13.55
CA VAL A 95 -3.91 -7.68 14.78
C VAL A 95 -5.19 -7.81 15.61
N THR A 96 -5.44 -8.99 16.16
CA THR A 96 -6.57 -9.19 17.08
C THR A 96 -6.21 -10.23 18.14
N ARG A 97 -6.98 -10.23 19.24
CA ARG A 97 -6.75 -11.08 20.40
C ARG A 97 -7.36 -12.48 20.21
N ILE A 98 -6.53 -13.51 20.31
CA ILE A 98 -6.94 -14.92 20.40
C ILE A 98 -6.52 -15.44 21.77
N VAL A 99 -7.49 -16.01 22.52
CA VAL A 99 -7.28 -16.79 23.76
C VAL A 99 -6.13 -16.25 24.63
N GLY A 100 -6.21 -14.96 24.99
CA GLY A 100 -5.28 -14.34 25.93
C GLY A 100 -4.17 -13.47 25.32
N TYR A 101 -3.78 -13.65 24.05
CA TYR A 101 -2.68 -12.89 23.43
C TYR A 101 -3.08 -12.25 22.09
N TYR A 102 -2.31 -11.25 21.65
CA TYR A 102 -2.50 -10.59 20.36
C TYR A 102 -1.73 -11.33 19.25
N SER A 103 -2.36 -11.53 18.10
CA SER A 103 -1.74 -12.15 16.93
C SER A 103 -2.10 -11.39 15.66
N ARG A 104 -1.15 -11.36 14.71
CA ARG A 104 -1.41 -10.90 13.34
C ARG A 104 -2.38 -11.85 12.65
N ILE A 105 -3.45 -11.30 12.08
CA ILE A 105 -4.50 -12.04 11.36
C ILE A 105 -3.95 -12.66 10.07
N SER A 106 -2.97 -12.03 9.44
CA SER A 106 -2.30 -12.51 8.21
C SER A 106 -1.68 -13.91 8.36
N ASN A 107 -1.34 -14.32 9.57
CA ASN A 107 -0.67 -15.60 9.84
C ASN A 107 -1.67 -16.71 10.24
N TRP A 108 -2.98 -16.44 10.18
CA TRP A 108 -3.99 -17.38 10.63
C TRP A 108 -4.35 -18.38 9.54
N ASN A 109 -4.59 -19.62 9.95
CA ASN A 109 -5.13 -20.64 9.06
C ASN A 109 -6.63 -20.38 8.76
N LYS A 110 -7.18 -21.11 7.78
CA LYS A 110 -8.57 -20.93 7.34
C LYS A 110 -9.60 -21.13 8.46
N SER A 111 -9.36 -22.05 9.41
CA SER A 111 -10.28 -22.28 10.53
C SER A 111 -10.33 -21.09 11.49
N LYS A 112 -9.18 -20.46 11.79
CA LYS A 112 -9.12 -19.25 12.63
C LYS A 112 -9.73 -18.03 11.95
N LEU A 113 -9.58 -17.90 10.64
CA LEU A 113 -10.28 -16.85 9.87
C LEU A 113 -11.80 -17.07 9.87
N GLY A 114 -12.26 -18.32 9.83
CA GLY A 114 -13.67 -18.68 10.03
C GLY A 114 -14.18 -18.27 11.41
N GLU A 115 -13.45 -18.67 12.47
CA GLU A 115 -13.74 -18.27 13.85
C GLU A 115 -13.85 -16.74 13.99
N LEU A 116 -12.93 -15.97 13.39
CA LEU A 116 -12.97 -14.50 13.45
C LEU A 116 -14.25 -13.94 12.81
N ARG A 117 -14.65 -14.47 11.66
CA ARG A 117 -15.89 -14.06 10.96
C ARG A 117 -17.12 -14.36 11.82
N ASP A 118 -17.15 -15.51 12.48
CA ASP A 118 -18.25 -15.91 13.35
C ASP A 118 -18.29 -15.04 14.63
N ARG A 119 -17.12 -14.71 15.21
CA ARG A 119 -17.00 -13.75 16.33
C ARG A 119 -17.53 -12.37 15.97
N HIS A 120 -17.20 -11.84 14.80
CA HIS A 120 -17.71 -10.54 14.36
C HIS A 120 -19.24 -10.54 14.17
N LYS A 121 -19.83 -11.70 13.87
CA LYS A 121 -21.28 -11.88 13.77
C LYS A 121 -21.95 -12.19 15.12
N GLY A 122 -21.17 -12.37 16.19
CA GLY A 122 -21.67 -12.82 17.50
C GLY A 122 -22.12 -14.29 17.52
N ASN A 123 -21.75 -15.09 16.52
CA ASN A 123 -22.11 -16.50 16.46
C ASN A 123 -21.01 -17.36 17.09
N TYR A 124 -21.18 -17.73 18.36
CA TYR A 124 -20.22 -18.58 19.08
C TYR A 124 -20.61 -20.07 19.10
N SER A 125 -21.65 -20.45 18.36
CA SER A 125 -22.17 -21.81 18.41
C SER A 125 -21.25 -22.79 17.67
N VAL A 126 -20.91 -23.89 18.35
CA VAL A 126 -20.34 -25.08 17.70
C VAL A 126 -21.52 -25.99 17.35
N ARG A 127 -21.69 -26.35 16.07
CA ARG A 127 -22.71 -27.34 15.72
C ARG A 127 -22.33 -28.65 16.40
N ALA A 128 -23.26 -29.22 17.17
CA ALA A 128 -23.08 -30.56 17.71
C ALA A 128 -22.96 -31.54 16.53
N VAL A 129 -21.94 -32.38 16.56
CA VAL A 129 -21.82 -33.52 15.65
C VAL A 129 -22.87 -34.54 16.12
N ALA A 130 -23.85 -34.83 15.26
CA ALA A 130 -24.83 -35.88 15.46
C ALA A 130 -24.21 -37.27 15.21
#